data_AF-A0AAP0BAL5-F1
#
_entry.id   AF-A0AAP0BAL5-F1
#
_cell.length_a   1.000
_cell.length_b   1.000
_cell.length_c   1.000
_cell.angle_alpha   90.00
_cell.angle_beta   90.00
_cell.angle_gamma   90.00
#
_symmetry.space_group_name_H-M   'P 1'
#
loop_
_entity.id
_entity.type
_entity.pdbx_description
1 polymer ?
#
loop_
_entity_poly.entity_id
_entity_poly.type
_entity_poly.pdbx_seq_one_letter_code
_entity_poly.pdbx_strand_id
1 'polypeptide(L)'
;MVLGLQYFSERAGDGSGQPVLDSASGEVLVHVQPSVSIALGRRLPESPGTLFISTKRVIWLSDTERDKGYAVDFLSVSLHAVSRDPETYPSPCIYTQEIASDPLEFVQRTPGWSWIQCVRTIHLANPVAR
;
A
#
# COMPACT_ATOMS: atom_id res chain seq x y z
N MET A 1 16.05 -11.18 -1.54
CA MET A 1 14.62 -10.85 -1.69
C MET A 1 14.24 -10.11 -0.42
N VAL A 2 14.04 -8.79 -0.50
CA VAL A 2 13.71 -7.97 0.68
C VAL A 2 12.20 -8.09 0.87
N LEU A 3 11.77 -8.70 1.98
CA LEU A 3 10.35 -8.83 2.31
C LEU A 3 9.91 -7.67 3.21
N GLY A 4 8.73 -7.13 2.93
CA GLY A 4 8.07 -6.12 3.74
C GLY A 4 7.77 -4.81 3.02
N LEU A 5 7.37 -3.81 3.80
CA LEU A 5 7.09 -2.46 3.33
C LEU A 5 8.38 -1.71 3.02
N GLN A 6 8.49 -1.19 1.81
CA GLN A 6 9.64 -0.45 1.33
C GLN A 6 9.27 1.00 1.07
N TYR A 7 10.22 1.91 1.28
CA TYR A 7 10.06 3.30 0.85
C TYR A 7 10.14 3.37 -0.67
N PHE A 8 9.20 4.06 -1.30
CA PHE A 8 9.14 4.17 -2.76
C PHE A 8 8.56 5.51 -3.17
N SER A 9 9.36 6.34 -3.82
CA SER A 9 8.97 7.69 -4.26
C SER A 9 9.24 7.96 -5.74
N GLU A 10 9.77 6.96 -6.45
CA GLU A 10 10.10 7.04 -7.86
C GLU A 10 8.83 7.17 -8.69
N ARG A 11 8.73 8.28 -9.44
CA ARG A 11 7.64 8.54 -10.37
C ARG A 11 8.14 8.53 -11.80
N ALA A 12 7.30 8.08 -12.71
CA ALA A 12 7.54 8.20 -14.14
C ALA A 12 7.74 9.68 -14.51
N GLY A 13 8.77 9.96 -15.30
CA GLY A 13 9.15 11.31 -15.74
C GLY A 13 8.22 11.92 -16.80
N ASP A 14 7.09 11.28 -17.08
CA ASP A 14 6.07 11.74 -18.04
C ASP A 14 5.13 12.81 -17.45
N GLY A 15 5.32 13.19 -16.18
CA GLY A 15 4.49 14.15 -15.48
C GLY A 15 3.12 13.59 -15.05
N SER A 16 2.84 12.31 -15.30
CA SER A 16 1.59 11.65 -14.90
C SER A 16 1.49 11.43 -13.39
N GLY A 17 2.63 11.48 -12.69
CA GLY A 17 2.74 11.18 -11.27
C GLY A 17 2.59 9.69 -10.93
N GLN A 18 2.57 8.82 -11.94
CA GLN A 18 2.50 7.37 -11.77
C GLN A 18 3.83 6.79 -11.27
N PRO A 19 3.82 5.67 -10.54
CA PRO A 19 5.04 5.00 -10.09
C PRO A 19 5.82 4.39 -11.27
N VAL A 20 7.13 4.27 -11.13
CA VAL A 20 7.96 3.52 -12.07
C VAL A 20 7.69 2.01 -11.89
N LEU A 21 7.17 1.38 -12.94
CA LEU A 21 6.90 -0.06 -12.98
C LEU A 21 7.98 -0.80 -13.76
N ASP A 22 8.31 -2.02 -13.32
CA ASP A 22 9.27 -2.88 -13.98
C ASP A 22 8.62 -3.64 -15.15
N SER A 23 8.42 -2.93 -16.26
CA SER A 23 7.86 -3.50 -17.49
C SER A 23 8.76 -4.60 -18.08
N ALA A 24 10.07 -4.57 -17.82
CA ALA A 24 11.01 -5.59 -18.29
C ALA A 24 10.75 -6.96 -17.65
N SER A 25 10.28 -6.99 -16.40
CA SER A 25 9.83 -8.22 -15.75
C SER A 25 8.34 -8.53 -15.94
N GLY A 26 7.64 -7.76 -16.78
CA GLY A 26 6.20 -7.92 -17.05
C GLY A 26 5.29 -7.37 -15.95
N GLU A 27 5.78 -6.45 -15.12
CA GLU A 27 4.91 -5.73 -14.18
C GLU A 27 3.95 -4.81 -14.95
N VAL A 28 2.65 -4.93 -14.69
CA VAL A 28 1.60 -4.13 -15.34
C VAL A 28 0.75 -3.46 -14.28
N LEU A 29 0.37 -2.20 -14.51
CA LEU A 29 -0.58 -1.49 -13.67
C LEU A 29 -1.98 -2.09 -13.84
N VAL A 30 -2.58 -2.52 -12.73
CA VAL A 30 -3.90 -3.15 -12.69
C VAL A 30 -4.96 -2.15 -12.28
N HIS A 31 -4.68 -1.34 -11.25
CA HIS A 31 -5.66 -0.40 -10.71
C HIS A 31 -4.99 0.88 -10.19
N VAL A 32 -5.72 1.99 -10.30
CA VAL A 32 -5.33 3.28 -9.72
C VAL A 32 -6.49 3.82 -8.89
N GLN A 33 -6.21 4.13 -7.63
CA GLN A 33 -7.19 4.64 -6.70
C GLN A 33 -6.67 5.94 -6.04
N PRO A 34 -7.18 7.11 -6.45
CA PRO A 34 -6.81 8.38 -5.83
C PRO A 34 -7.52 8.62 -4.49
N SER A 35 -6.96 9.58 -3.73
CA SER A 35 -7.42 10.04 -2.41
C SER A 35 -7.49 8.93 -1.35
N VAL A 36 -6.52 8.03 -1.40
CA VAL A 36 -6.31 6.98 -0.42
C VAL A 36 -5.36 7.51 0.65
N SER A 37 -5.79 7.54 1.90
CA SER A 37 -4.87 7.68 3.03
C SER A 37 -4.39 6.30 3.48
N ILE A 38 -3.14 6.22 3.92
CA ILE A 38 -2.59 5.02 4.55
C ILE A 38 -2.27 5.33 6.02
N ALA A 39 -2.49 4.39 6.93
CA ALA A 39 -1.91 4.45 8.26
C ALA A 39 -0.92 3.30 8.43
N LEU A 40 0.21 3.57 9.07
CA LEU A 40 1.25 2.57 9.34
C LEU A 40 1.27 2.24 10.84
N GLY A 41 0.90 1.01 11.18
CA GLY A 41 0.79 0.57 12.57
C GLY A 41 -0.29 1.35 13.34
N ARG A 42 0.06 1.92 14.50
CA ARG A 42 -0.85 2.75 15.33
C ARG A 42 -0.75 4.25 15.06
N ARG A 43 -0.09 4.66 13.97
CA ARG A 43 0.10 6.08 13.64
C ARG A 43 -1.18 6.67 13.05
N LEU A 44 -1.29 7.98 13.12
CA LEU A 44 -2.36 8.69 12.42
C LEU A 44 -2.26 8.41 10.91
N PRO A 45 -3.41 8.37 10.21
CA PRO A 45 -3.43 8.28 8.76
C PRO A 45 -2.59 9.39 8.15
N GLU A 46 -1.77 9.01 7.18
CA GLU A 46 -1.00 9.92 6.36
C GLU A 46 -1.91 10.77 5.47
N SER A 47 -1.36 11.91 5.02
CA SER A 47 -2.02 12.80 4.06
C SER A 47 -2.52 11.99 2.86
N PRO A 48 -3.72 12.27 2.32
CA PRO A 48 -4.26 11.52 1.19
C PRO A 48 -3.27 11.47 0.02
N GLY A 49 -3.17 10.30 -0.59
CA GLY A 49 -2.33 10.04 -1.74
C GLY A 49 -3.04 9.18 -2.79
N THR A 50 -2.28 8.70 -3.75
CA THR A 50 -2.77 7.81 -4.80
C THR A 50 -2.19 6.41 -4.60
N LEU A 51 -3.08 5.43 -4.60
CA LEU A 51 -2.75 4.01 -4.53
C LEU A 51 -2.72 3.43 -5.95
N PHE A 52 -1.64 2.73 -6.27
CA PHE A 52 -1.41 2.03 -7.50
C PHE A 52 -1.25 0.55 -7.19
N ILE A 53 -2.04 -0.29 -7.84
CA ILE A 53 -1.95 -1.73 -7.72
C ILE A 53 -1.39 -2.24 -9.03
N SER A 54 -0.21 -2.86 -9.00
CA SER A 54 0.34 -3.58 -10.15
C SER A 54 0.03 -5.08 -10.03
N THR A 55 0.51 -5.88 -10.97
CA THR A 55 0.44 -7.34 -10.89
C THR A 55 1.39 -7.95 -9.85
N LYS A 56 2.38 -7.18 -9.36
CA LYS A 56 3.43 -7.68 -8.46
C LYS A 56 3.41 -7.05 -7.06
N ARG A 57 2.98 -5.79 -6.97
CA ARG A 57 3.06 -4.99 -5.75
C ARG A 57 1.96 -3.95 -5.66
N VAL A 58 1.77 -3.47 -4.44
CA VAL A 58 0.90 -2.34 -4.12
C VAL A 58 1.81 -1.16 -3.78
N ILE A 59 1.58 -0.04 -4.44
CA ILE A 59 2.38 1.18 -4.31
C ILE A 59 1.46 2.31 -3.89
N TRP A 60 1.86 3.09 -2.90
CA TRP A 60 1.16 4.28 -2.48
C TRP A 60 2.10 5.47 -2.55
N LEU A 61 1.64 6.55 -3.16
CA LEU A 61 2.39 7.79 -3.28
C LEU A 61 1.60 8.93 -2.65
N SER A 62 2.22 9.75 -1.81
CA SER A 62 1.55 10.94 -1.29
C SER A 62 1.35 11.97 -2.40
N ASP A 63 0.17 12.57 -2.42
CA ASP A 63 -0.15 13.68 -3.35
C ASP A 63 0.41 15.00 -2.83
N THR A 64 0.63 15.11 -1.51
CA THR A 64 1.10 16.33 -0.82
C THR A 64 2.62 16.33 -0.69
N GLU A 65 3.21 15.21 -0.26
CA GLU A 65 4.65 15.06 -0.05
C GLU A 65 5.23 14.21 -1.19
N ARG A 66 5.82 14.86 -2.20
CA ARG A 66 6.38 14.14 -3.37
C ARG A 66 7.41 13.11 -2.95
N ASP A 67 8.26 13.41 -1.98
CA ASP A 67 9.29 12.46 -1.59
C ASP A 67 8.74 11.24 -0.87
N LYS A 68 7.49 11.27 -0.38
CA LYS A 68 6.90 10.23 0.47
C LYS A 68 6.06 9.23 -0.33
N GLY A 69 6.42 7.97 -0.21
CA GLY A 69 5.62 6.87 -0.72
C GLY A 69 6.15 5.52 -0.25
N TYR A 70 5.32 4.49 -0.45
CA TYR A 70 5.56 3.15 0.04
C TYR A 70 5.20 2.12 -1.02
N ALA A 71 5.95 1.03 -1.08
CA ALA A 71 5.66 -0.11 -1.92
C ALA A 71 5.73 -1.40 -1.10
N VAL A 72 4.82 -2.32 -1.35
CA VAL A 72 4.82 -3.65 -0.74
C VAL A 72 4.52 -4.70 -1.81
N ASP A 73 5.38 -5.70 -1.91
CA ASP A 73 5.16 -6.83 -2.82
C ASP A 73 4.05 -7.73 -2.31
N PHE A 74 3.23 -8.28 -3.19
CA PHE A 74 2.16 -9.21 -2.78
C PHE A 74 2.70 -10.45 -2.08
N LEU A 75 3.91 -10.90 -2.44
CA LEU A 75 4.58 -12.00 -1.75
C LEU A 75 4.96 -11.67 -0.30
N SER A 76 5.06 -10.37 0.03
CA SER A 76 5.28 -9.91 1.40
C SER A 76 3.97 -9.75 2.18
N VAL A 77 2.81 -9.77 1.53
CA VAL A 77 1.50 -9.64 2.21
C VAL A 77 1.06 -11.00 2.74
N SER A 78 1.02 -11.15 4.07
CA SER A 78 0.54 -12.37 4.74
C SER A 78 -0.97 -12.44 4.81
N LEU A 79 -1.62 -11.31 5.10
CA LEU A 79 -3.06 -11.21 5.29
C LEU A 79 -3.57 -9.91 4.69
N HIS A 80 -4.72 -9.97 4.04
CA HIS A 80 -5.53 -8.79 3.74
C HIS A 80 -6.95 -9.00 4.26
N ALA A 81 -7.53 -7.98 4.88
CA ALA A 81 -8.90 -8.01 5.39
C ALA A 81 -9.61 -6.70 5.08
N VAL A 82 -10.90 -6.77 4.77
CA VAL A 82 -11.74 -5.58 4.61
C VAL A 82 -12.50 -5.38 5.91
N SER A 83 -12.24 -4.30 6.62
CA SER A 83 -13.09 -3.90 7.73
C SER A 83 -14.10 -2.87 7.26
N ARG A 84 -15.35 -3.08 7.65
CA ARG A 84 -16.45 -2.13 7.48
C ARG A 84 -17.03 -1.70 8.81
N ASP A 85 -16.37 -2.08 9.91
CA ASP A 85 -16.84 -1.81 11.25
C ASP A 85 -16.54 -0.35 11.62
N PRO A 86 -17.58 0.51 11.77
CA PRO A 86 -17.41 1.91 12.14
C PRO A 86 -16.77 2.10 13.52
N GLU A 87 -16.84 1.11 14.41
CA GLU A 87 -16.20 1.15 15.74
C GLU A 87 -14.67 1.03 15.63
N THR A 88 -14.18 0.32 14.61
CA THR A 88 -12.74 0.14 14.36
C THR A 88 -12.18 1.30 13.54
N TYR A 89 -12.96 1.79 12.57
CA TYR A 89 -12.59 2.98 11.80
C TYR A 89 -13.84 3.61 11.17
N PRO A 90 -14.00 4.94 11.17
CA PRO A 90 -15.22 5.62 10.70
C PRO A 90 -15.52 5.42 9.20
N SER A 91 -14.65 4.74 8.46
CA SER A 91 -14.84 4.43 7.04
C SER A 91 -14.34 3.03 6.70
N PRO A 92 -15.00 2.32 5.77
CA PRO A 92 -14.57 1.01 5.34
C PRO A 92 -13.15 1.04 4.75
N CYS A 93 -12.26 0.24 5.34
CA CYS A 93 -10.82 0.27 5.11
C CYS A 93 -10.26 -1.14 4.87
N ILE A 94 -9.12 -1.20 4.17
CA ILE A 94 -8.40 -2.45 3.93
C ILE A 94 -7.23 -2.51 4.89
N TYR A 95 -7.13 -3.61 5.62
CA TYR A 95 -5.98 -3.96 6.45
C TYR A 95 -5.09 -4.91 5.69
N THR A 96 -3.79 -4.67 5.80
CA THR A 96 -2.78 -5.57 5.25
C THR A 96 -1.72 -5.80 6.31
N GLN A 97 -1.34 -7.06 6.50
CA GLN A 97 -0.22 -7.48 7.33
C GLN A 97 0.90 -8.00 6.43
N GLU A 98 2.11 -7.48 6.60
CA GLU A 98 3.29 -7.95 5.90
C GLU A 98 4.17 -8.93 6.71
N ILE A 99 4.80 -9.88 6.01
CA ILE A 99 5.97 -10.64 6.47
C ILE A 99 7.19 -9.74 6.29
N ALA A 100 7.89 -9.43 7.38
CA ALA A 100 9.20 -8.79 7.32
C ALA A 100 10.30 -9.86 7.38
N SER A 101 11.29 -9.81 6.49
CA SER A 101 12.40 -10.78 6.44
C SER A 101 13.51 -10.53 7.46
N ASP A 102 13.55 -9.35 8.10
CA ASP A 102 14.60 -9.00 9.06
C ASP A 102 14.03 -8.56 10.43
N PRO A 103 14.19 -9.38 11.49
CA PRO A 103 13.74 -9.03 12.83
C PRO A 103 14.62 -7.97 13.52
N LEU A 104 15.79 -7.61 13.00
CA LEU A 104 16.74 -6.71 13.70
C LEU A 104 16.68 -5.23 13.28
N GLU A 105 16.20 -4.89 12.08
CA GLU A 105 15.97 -3.48 11.67
C GLU A 105 14.58 -2.97 12.07
N PHE A 106 13.61 -3.88 12.25
CA PHE A 106 12.22 -3.49 12.58
C PHE A 106 11.96 -3.33 14.09
N VAL A 107 12.74 -4.02 14.94
CA VAL A 107 12.58 -3.97 16.41
C VAL A 107 12.84 -2.58 17.00
N GLN A 108 13.57 -1.70 16.32
CA GLN A 108 13.79 -0.33 16.82
C GLN A 108 12.74 0.70 16.38
N ARG A 109 11.83 0.40 15.43
CA ARG A 109 10.85 1.40 14.95
C ARG A 109 9.38 1.06 15.14
N THR A 110 9.00 -0.19 15.39
CA THR A 110 7.67 -0.54 15.93
C THR A 110 7.69 -1.96 16.52
N PRO A 111 7.32 -2.16 17.80
CA PRO A 111 7.25 -3.49 18.39
C PRO A 111 6.02 -4.24 17.87
N GLY A 112 6.22 -4.98 16.78
CA GLY A 112 5.22 -5.81 16.09
C GLY A 112 4.09 -5.00 15.47
N TRP A 113 3.29 -5.60 14.60
CA TRP A 113 2.03 -5.02 14.14
C TRP A 113 2.24 -3.79 13.23
N SER A 114 2.98 -3.96 12.12
CA SER A 114 2.89 -3.02 11.00
C SER A 114 1.66 -3.38 10.19
N TRP A 115 0.66 -2.52 10.26
CA TRP A 115 -0.57 -2.60 9.49
C TRP A 115 -0.51 -1.50 8.44
N ILE A 116 -0.79 -1.81 7.19
CA ILE A 116 -1.20 -0.80 6.23
C ILE A 116 -2.71 -0.71 6.31
N GLN A 117 -3.21 0.39 6.88
CA GLN A 117 -4.62 0.67 6.87
C GLN A 117 -4.92 1.63 5.72
N CYS A 118 -5.52 1.12 4.65
CA CYS A 118 -5.95 1.89 3.51
C CYS A 118 -7.34 2.45 3.77
N VAL A 119 -7.46 3.77 3.91
CA VAL A 119 -8.62 4.51 4.44
C VAL A 119 -9.71 4.78 3.37
N ARG A 120 -9.59 4.20 2.18
CA ARG A 120 -10.68 4.21 1.20
C ARG A 120 -11.02 2.79 0.79
N THR A 121 -12.31 2.51 0.69
CA THR A 121 -12.80 1.29 0.05
C THR A 121 -12.31 1.25 -1.38
N ILE A 122 -11.33 0.40 -1.64
CA ILE A 122 -11.05 -0.05 -2.99
C ILE A 122 -12.22 -0.95 -3.35
N HIS A 123 -13.11 -0.50 -4.24
CA HIS A 123 -13.98 -1.43 -4.96
C HIS A 123 -13.08 -2.25 -5.88
N LEU A 124 -12.44 -3.29 -5.34
CA LEU A 124 -11.90 -4.36 -6.16
C LEU A 124 -13.11 -4.98 -6.83
N ALA A 125 -13.38 -4.58 -8.07
CA ALA A 125 -14.40 -5.19 -8.89
C ALA A 125 -14.08 -6.68 -8.96
N ASN A 126 -14.85 -7.49 -8.23
CA ASN A 126 -14.77 -8.94 -8.27
C ASN A 126 -15.12 -9.38 -9.71
N PRO A 127 -14.18 -9.95 -10.50
CA PRO A 127 -14.53 -10.47 -11.81
C PRO A 127 -15.22 -11.84 -11.75
N VAL A 128 -15.48 -12.39 -10.56
CA VAL A 128 -16.18 -13.67 -10.39
C VAL A 128 -17.62 -13.43 -9.95
N ALA A 129 -18.44 -13.04 -10.92
CA ALA A 129 -19.88 -13.20 -10.89
C ALA A 129 -20.40 -13.40 -12.32
N ARG A 130 -20.23 -14.61 -12.84
CA ARG A 130 -21.11 -15.22 -13.85
C ARG A 130 -21.23 -16.71 -13.57
#